data_AF-A0A1G9VEQ8-F1
#
_entry.id   AF-A0A1G9VEQ8-F1
#
_cell.length_a   1.000
_cell.length_b   1.000
_cell.length_c   1.000
_cell.angle_alpha   90.00
_cell.angle_beta   90.00
_cell.angle_gamma   90.00
#
_symmetry.space_group_name_H-M   'P 1'
#
loop_
_entity.id
_entity.type
_entity.pdbx_description
1 polymer ?
#
loop_
_entity_poly.entity_id
_entity_poly.type
_entity_poly.pdbx_seq_one_letter_code
_entity_poly.pdbx_strand_id
1 'polypeptide(L)'
;MLENELFDEKDNRKYFVYMTNRSPNFPMFEGQLKDIENRMYEEIDMGYTNLWVMERIGILKEEKWTYFPENDLKDTENLGYNREERHNYCTFIFQKMNADSPFILYSSFEKVYSYSTFEEAVEDATQLLNKKNSYYPERVFYVLCGKLLKNYTWH
;
A
#
# COMPACT_ATOMS: atom_id res chain seq x y z
N MET A 1 5.92 -14.48 0.76
CA MET A 1 6.17 -13.03 0.93
C MET A 1 4.82 -12.35 0.86
N LEU A 2 4.51 -11.54 1.86
CA LEU A 2 3.18 -10.95 2.08
C LEU A 2 2.78 -10.02 0.92
N GLU A 3 3.77 -9.49 0.21
CA GLU A 3 3.64 -8.74 -1.04
C GLU A 3 2.83 -9.48 -2.11
N ASN A 4 2.97 -10.80 -2.23
CA ASN A 4 2.16 -11.58 -3.18
C ASN A 4 0.68 -11.63 -2.76
N GLU A 5 0.42 -11.66 -1.45
CA GLU A 5 -0.93 -11.73 -0.88
C GLU A 5 -1.66 -10.40 -1.01
N LEU A 6 -0.95 -9.27 -0.88
CA LEU A 6 -1.50 -7.93 -1.14
C LEU A 6 -2.08 -7.82 -2.55
N PHE A 7 -1.50 -8.54 -3.49
CA PHE A 7 -1.93 -8.60 -4.88
C PHE A 7 -2.97 -9.67 -5.20
N ASP A 8 -3.36 -10.53 -4.25
CA ASP A 8 -4.42 -11.50 -4.53
C ASP A 8 -5.80 -10.82 -4.46
N GLU A 9 -6.46 -10.75 -5.61
CA GLU A 9 -7.79 -10.14 -5.78
C GLU A 9 -8.90 -10.93 -5.09
N LYS A 10 -8.64 -12.21 -4.76
CA LYS A 10 -9.58 -13.07 -4.03
C LYS A 10 -9.34 -13.07 -2.53
N ASP A 11 -8.24 -12.48 -2.07
CA ASP A 11 -7.95 -12.35 -0.65
C ASP A 11 -8.97 -11.41 -0.01
N ASN A 12 -9.57 -11.82 1.09
CA ASN A 12 -10.59 -11.06 1.80
C ASN A 12 -10.00 -10.11 2.84
N ARG A 13 -8.68 -10.14 3.06
CA ARG A 13 -7.97 -9.19 3.89
C ARG A 13 -7.87 -7.84 3.17
N LYS A 14 -7.77 -6.79 3.95
CA LYS A 14 -7.81 -5.42 3.42
C LYS A 14 -6.99 -4.41 4.19
N TYR A 15 -6.65 -4.68 5.44
CA TYR A 15 -5.83 -3.77 6.23
C TYR A 15 -4.38 -4.23 6.18
N PHE A 16 -3.45 -3.35 5.86
CA PHE A 16 -2.02 -3.65 5.85
C PHE A 16 -1.23 -2.58 6.59
N VAL A 17 -0.05 -2.96 7.08
CA VAL A 17 0.91 -2.03 7.69
C VAL A 17 2.02 -1.75 6.68
N TYR A 18 2.39 -0.49 6.53
CA TYR A 18 3.59 -0.06 5.83
C TYR A 18 4.57 0.61 6.79
N MET A 19 5.83 0.15 6.79
CA MET A 19 6.94 0.76 7.53
C MET A 19 7.79 1.61 6.59
N THR A 20 7.90 2.90 6.90
CA THR A 20 8.47 3.90 5.97
C THR A 20 9.98 3.80 5.76
N ASN A 21 10.73 3.19 6.68
CA ASN A 21 12.19 3.13 6.62
C ASN A 21 12.79 1.82 7.19
N ARG A 22 11.99 0.75 7.25
CA ARG A 22 12.41 -0.57 7.79
C ARG A 22 12.07 -1.71 6.83
N SER A 23 12.81 -2.81 6.95
CA SER A 23 12.55 -4.07 6.26
C SER A 23 12.10 -5.13 7.29
N PRO A 24 11.08 -5.95 7.00
CA PRO A 24 10.24 -5.92 5.79
C PRO A 24 9.33 -4.67 5.75
N ASN A 25 9.10 -4.08 4.57
CA ASN A 25 8.28 -2.86 4.46
C ASN A 25 6.79 -3.11 4.75
N PHE A 26 6.30 -4.33 4.50
CA PHE A 26 4.90 -4.72 4.73
C PHE A 26 4.85 -5.89 5.73
N PRO A 27 4.94 -5.62 7.04
CA PRO A 27 5.02 -6.68 8.04
C PRO A 27 3.69 -7.41 8.26
N MET A 28 2.55 -6.81 7.92
CA MET A 28 1.22 -7.32 8.29
C MET A 28 0.15 -7.03 7.23
N PHE A 29 -0.79 -7.98 7.11
CA PHE A 29 -1.98 -7.89 6.26
C PHE A 29 -3.10 -8.71 6.87
N GLU A 30 -4.23 -8.07 7.16
CA GLU A 30 -5.33 -8.62 7.96
C GLU A 30 -6.72 -8.20 7.47
N GLY A 31 -7.74 -8.97 7.90
CA GLY A 31 -9.13 -8.72 7.55
C GLY A 31 -9.83 -7.67 8.42
N GLN A 32 -9.39 -7.51 9.67
CA GLN A 32 -9.98 -6.59 10.64
C GLN A 32 -8.96 -5.58 11.14
N LEU A 33 -9.39 -4.32 11.26
CA LEU A 33 -8.53 -3.24 11.75
C LEU A 33 -8.07 -3.48 13.19
N LYS A 34 -8.95 -4.02 14.04
CA LYS A 34 -8.59 -4.33 15.43
C LYS A 34 -7.44 -5.34 15.53
N ASP A 35 -7.43 -6.33 14.65
CA ASP A 35 -6.41 -7.39 14.67
C ASP A 35 -5.06 -6.82 14.24
N ILE A 36 -5.04 -5.95 13.22
CA ILE A 36 -3.80 -5.29 12.79
C ILE A 36 -3.22 -4.40 13.89
N GLU A 37 -4.07 -3.69 14.64
CA GLU A 37 -3.64 -2.80 15.72
C GLU A 37 -3.04 -3.58 16.88
N ASN A 38 -3.72 -4.65 17.33
CA ASN A 38 -3.20 -5.49 18.42
C ASN A 38 -1.86 -6.12 18.04
N ARG A 39 -1.79 -6.75 16.86
CA ARG A 39 -0.58 -7.42 16.38
C ARG A 39 0.58 -6.44 16.19
N MET A 40 0.29 -5.24 15.68
CA MET A 40 1.30 -4.20 15.51
C MET A 40 2.02 -3.87 16.82
N TYR A 41 1.29 -3.72 17.94
CA TYR A 41 1.89 -3.46 19.25
C TYR A 41 2.63 -4.66 19.84
N GLU A 42 2.22 -5.89 19.51
CA GLU A 42 2.81 -7.12 20.05
C GLU A 42 4.04 -7.61 19.27
N GLU A 43 4.06 -7.42 17.94
CA GLU A 43 5.02 -8.06 17.04
C GLU A 43 6.02 -7.07 16.39
N ILE A 44 5.72 -5.77 16.35
CA ILE A 44 6.61 -4.78 15.72
C ILE A 44 7.41 -4.03 16.77
N ASP A 45 8.70 -4.35 16.85
CA ASP A 45 9.64 -3.64 17.71
C ASP A 45 9.57 -2.13 17.49
N MET A 46 9.56 -1.38 18.58
CA MET A 46 9.64 0.07 18.55
C MET A 46 10.96 0.55 17.90
N GLY A 47 10.94 1.78 17.42
CA GLY A 47 12.14 2.47 16.96
C GLY A 47 11.84 3.38 15.79
N TYR A 48 12.45 4.56 15.81
CA TYR A 48 12.24 5.74 14.97
C TYR A 48 11.82 5.46 13.50
N THR A 49 10.56 5.05 13.31
CA THR A 49 9.89 4.77 12.05
C THR A 49 8.46 5.28 12.12
N ASN A 50 7.85 5.55 10.97
CA ASN A 50 6.42 5.76 10.92
C ASN A 50 5.76 4.44 10.49
N LEU A 51 4.74 4.02 11.24
CA LEU A 51 3.88 2.91 10.87
C LEU A 51 2.58 3.45 10.31
N TRP A 52 2.32 3.11 9.05
CA TRP A 52 1.09 3.47 8.38
C TRP A 52 0.16 2.28 8.35
N VAL A 53 -0.99 2.42 9.00
CA VAL A 53 -2.09 1.46 8.86
C VAL A 53 -2.94 1.92 7.70
N MET A 54 -3.13 1.04 6.74
CA MET A 54 -3.73 1.36 5.46
C MET A 54 -4.82 0.37 5.08
N GLU A 55 -5.83 0.83 4.33
CA GLU A 55 -6.84 -0.03 3.72
C GLU A 55 -6.54 -0.21 2.23
N ARG A 56 -6.67 -1.42 1.72
CA ARG A 56 -6.41 -1.79 0.31
C ARG A 56 -7.56 -1.33 -0.57
N ILE A 57 -7.32 -0.33 -1.42
CA ILE A 57 -8.35 0.30 -2.25
C ILE A 57 -8.32 -0.22 -3.68
N GLY A 58 -7.13 -0.47 -4.23
CA GLY A 58 -7.04 -0.96 -5.58
C GLY A 58 -5.68 -1.55 -5.92
N ILE A 59 -5.66 -2.32 -7.00
CA ILE A 59 -4.47 -2.95 -7.54
C ILE A 59 -4.43 -2.66 -9.03
N LEU A 60 -3.27 -2.28 -9.56
CA LEU A 60 -2.98 -2.22 -10.98
C LEU A 60 -2.11 -3.40 -11.37
N LYS A 61 -2.65 -4.30 -12.20
CA LYS A 61 -1.90 -5.39 -12.83
C LYS A 61 -2.08 -5.33 -14.33
N GLU A 62 -0.98 -5.44 -15.08
CA GLU A 62 -1.06 -5.59 -16.53
C GLU A 62 -1.97 -4.52 -17.18
N GLU A 63 -1.81 -3.27 -16.72
CA GLU A 63 -2.60 -2.09 -17.16
C GLU A 63 -4.10 -2.14 -16.83
N LYS A 64 -4.55 -3.13 -16.03
CA LYS A 64 -5.91 -3.25 -15.54
C LYS A 64 -6.00 -2.91 -14.05
N TRP A 65 -6.89 -1.99 -13.72
CA TRP A 65 -7.25 -1.70 -12.33
C TRP A 65 -8.32 -2.66 -11.82
N THR A 66 -8.07 -3.20 -10.64
CA THR A 66 -9.08 -3.83 -9.78
C THR A 66 -9.32 -2.87 -8.61
N TYR A 67 -10.54 -2.36 -8.51
CA TYR A 67 -10.97 -1.43 -7.46
C TYR A 67 -11.87 -2.16 -6.45
N PHE A 68 -11.66 -1.89 -5.16
CA PHE A 68 -12.40 -2.47 -4.03
C PHE A 68 -13.30 -1.39 -3.40
N PRO A 69 -14.47 -1.08 -3.98
CA PRO A 69 -15.35 -0.01 -3.50
C PRO A 69 -15.77 -0.19 -2.04
N GLU A 70 -15.98 -1.44 -1.60
CA GLU A 70 -16.34 -1.78 -0.21
C GLU A 70 -15.30 -1.35 0.83
N ASN A 71 -14.06 -1.12 0.40
CA ASN A 71 -12.95 -0.66 1.24
C ASN A 71 -12.81 0.87 1.23
N ASP A 72 -13.47 1.56 0.31
CA ASP A 72 -13.39 3.02 0.18
C ASP A 72 -14.56 3.75 0.85
N LEU A 73 -15.69 3.05 1.04
CA LEU A 73 -16.96 3.59 1.53
C LEU A 73 -17.01 3.94 3.03
N LYS A 74 -15.96 3.61 3.80
CA LYS A 74 -15.93 3.95 5.22
C LYS A 74 -15.31 5.33 5.38
N ASP A 75 -16.14 6.33 5.65
CA ASP A 75 -15.66 7.55 6.29
C ASP A 75 -14.91 7.12 7.55
N THR A 76 -13.68 7.60 7.70
CA THR A 76 -12.83 7.40 8.86
C THR A 76 -13.45 8.13 10.06
N GLU A 77 -14.57 7.59 10.56
CA GLU A 77 -15.21 8.08 11.77
C GLU A 77 -14.20 7.93 12.93
N ASN A 78 -13.72 9.08 13.42
CA ASN A 78 -12.96 9.23 14.67
C ASN A 78 -11.53 8.68 14.71
N LEU A 79 -10.69 8.98 13.72
CA LEU A 79 -9.24 8.83 13.88
C LEU A 79 -8.64 10.20 14.22
N GLY A 80 -8.41 10.40 15.52
CA GLY A 80 -7.95 11.67 16.07
C GLY A 80 -6.68 12.20 15.41
N TYR A 81 -6.65 13.53 15.26
CA TYR A 81 -5.51 14.34 14.85
C TYR A 81 -4.94 14.05 13.45
N ASN A 82 -5.65 14.48 12.41
CA ASN A 82 -5.12 15.47 11.46
C ASN A 82 -6.23 15.99 10.54
N ARG A 83 -6.65 17.23 10.79
CA ARG A 83 -7.69 17.97 10.05
C ARG A 83 -7.23 18.44 8.65
N GLU A 84 -6.08 18.00 8.18
CA GLU A 84 -5.44 18.44 6.92
C GLU A 84 -5.32 17.34 5.85
N GLU A 85 -5.95 16.18 6.08
CA GLU A 85 -5.89 15.01 5.21
C GLU A 85 -6.69 15.18 3.92
N ARG A 86 -6.21 16.07 3.05
CA ARG A 86 -6.63 16.11 1.66
C ARG A 86 -6.00 15.00 0.85
N HIS A 87 -4.92 14.34 1.30
CA HIS A 87 -4.15 13.36 0.51
C HIS A 87 -4.02 12.02 1.24
N ASN A 88 -5.01 11.13 1.08
CA ASN A 88 -5.05 9.86 1.82
C ASN A 88 -4.80 8.64 0.95
N TYR A 89 -4.79 8.76 -0.37
CA TYR A 89 -4.49 7.64 -1.25
C TYR A 89 -3.00 7.59 -1.49
N CYS A 90 -2.35 6.46 -1.18
CA CYS A 90 -0.93 6.26 -1.45
C CYS A 90 -0.72 5.11 -2.41
N THR A 91 0.20 5.27 -3.36
CA THR A 91 0.57 4.25 -4.34
C THR A 91 1.93 3.64 -4.01
N PHE A 92 2.02 2.32 -4.14
CA PHE A 92 3.24 1.54 -3.90
C PHE A 92 3.54 0.71 -5.15
N ILE A 93 4.74 0.87 -5.69
CA ILE A 93 5.15 0.17 -6.91
C ILE A 93 5.96 -1.04 -6.51
N PHE A 94 5.57 -2.20 -7.02
CA PHE A 94 6.29 -3.44 -6.84
C PHE A 94 6.81 -3.91 -8.18
N GLN A 95 7.95 -4.59 -8.15
CA GLN A 95 8.53 -5.22 -9.33
C GLN A 95 8.82 -6.69 -9.07
N LYS A 96 8.82 -7.48 -10.13
CA LYS A 96 9.46 -8.80 -10.17
C LYS A 96 10.37 -8.88 -11.41
N MET A 97 11.53 -9.51 -11.22
CA MET A 97 12.55 -9.65 -12.28
C MET A 97 12.16 -10.69 -13.34
N ASN A 98 11.37 -11.69 -12.98
CA ASN A 98 10.83 -12.71 -13.88
C ASN A 98 9.53 -13.29 -13.29
N ALA A 99 8.88 -14.21 -14.02
CA ALA A 99 7.58 -14.75 -13.63
C ALA A 99 7.58 -15.46 -12.26
N ASP A 100 8.69 -16.16 -11.94
CA ASP A 100 8.85 -16.96 -10.72
C ASP A 100 9.45 -16.18 -9.54
N SER A 101 9.91 -14.95 -9.79
CA SER A 101 10.44 -14.07 -8.75
C SER A 101 9.31 -13.50 -7.91
N PRO A 102 9.51 -13.35 -6.60
CA PRO A 102 8.51 -12.72 -5.76
C PRO A 102 8.45 -11.21 -6.02
N PHE A 103 7.31 -10.59 -5.71
CA PHE A 103 7.21 -9.14 -5.73
C PHE A 103 8.07 -8.52 -4.65
N ILE A 104 8.84 -7.50 -5.03
CA ILE A 104 9.57 -6.63 -4.11
C ILE A 104 9.12 -5.20 -4.33
N LEU A 105 9.06 -4.40 -3.26
CA LEU A 105 8.87 -2.96 -3.38
C LEU A 105 9.99 -2.40 -4.25
N TYR A 106 9.63 -1.65 -5.30
CA TYR A 106 10.56 -1.21 -6.34
C TYR A 106 11.77 -0.43 -5.77
N SER A 107 11.53 0.38 -4.75
CA SER A 107 12.57 1.03 -3.97
C SER A 107 12.06 1.40 -2.58
N SER A 108 12.73 0.90 -1.54
CA SER A 108 12.48 1.33 -0.16
C SER A 108 12.83 2.80 0.10
N PHE A 109 13.47 3.48 -0.86
CA PHE A 109 13.85 4.89 -0.79
C PHE A 109 13.07 5.78 -1.76
N GLU A 110 12.21 5.22 -2.63
CA GLU A 110 11.34 6.07 -3.46
C GLU A 110 10.31 6.75 -2.55
N LYS A 111 10.06 8.03 -2.84
CA LYS A 111 9.04 8.80 -2.13
C LYS A 111 7.69 8.14 -2.38
N VAL A 112 6.98 7.78 -1.31
CA VAL A 112 5.58 7.38 -1.43
C VAL A 112 4.77 8.62 -1.78
N TYR A 113 4.04 8.56 -2.89
CA TYR A 113 3.18 9.65 -3.35
C TYR A 113 1.80 9.50 -2.71
N SER A 114 1.23 10.64 -2.32
CA SER A 114 -0.10 10.73 -1.71
C SER A 114 -1.00 11.63 -2.56
N TYR A 115 -2.23 11.20 -2.82
CA TYR A 115 -3.19 11.83 -3.71
C TYR A 115 -4.50 12.10 -2.99
N SER A 116 -5.27 13.07 -3.51
CA SER A 116 -6.51 13.48 -2.88
C SER A 116 -7.69 12.59 -3.21
N THR A 117 -7.66 12.01 -4.40
CA THR A 117 -8.70 11.07 -4.84
C THR A 117 -8.07 9.79 -5.38
N PHE A 118 -8.89 8.74 -5.46
CA PHE A 118 -8.48 7.49 -6.08
C PHE A 118 -8.19 7.68 -7.58
N GLU A 119 -8.95 8.53 -8.26
CA GLU A 119 -8.77 8.83 -9.68
C GLU A 119 -7.41 9.48 -9.96
N GLU A 120 -6.98 10.44 -9.13
CA GLU A 120 -5.65 11.05 -9.23
C GLU A 120 -4.55 9.99 -9.05
N ALA A 121 -4.71 9.11 -8.05
CA ALA A 121 -3.77 8.01 -7.81
C ALA A 121 -3.70 7.05 -9.00
N VAL A 122 -4.85 6.73 -9.60
CA VAL A 122 -4.98 5.87 -10.79
C VAL A 122 -4.27 6.48 -11.99
N GLU A 123 -4.51 7.76 -12.27
CA GLU A 123 -3.91 8.45 -13.43
C GLU A 123 -2.39 8.45 -13.32
N ASP A 124 -1.84 8.91 -12.19
CA ASP A 124 -0.39 9.01 -12.00
C ASP A 124 0.29 7.64 -12.00
N ALA A 125 -0.28 6.66 -11.29
CA ALA A 125 0.26 5.30 -11.26
C ALA A 125 0.25 4.63 -12.63
N THR A 126 -0.78 4.88 -13.45
CA THR A 126 -0.85 4.35 -14.82
C THR A 126 0.22 4.97 -15.71
N GLN A 127 0.39 6.30 -15.66
CA GLN A 127 1.45 6.99 -16.39
C GLN A 127 2.84 6.50 -15.97
N LEU A 128 3.05 6.32 -14.66
CA LEU A 128 4.31 5.85 -14.10
C LEU A 128 4.61 4.41 -14.50
N LEU A 129 3.61 3.52 -14.48
CA LEU A 129 3.76 2.12 -14.89
C LEU A 129 4.09 2.02 -16.38
N ASN A 130 3.40 2.78 -17.24
CA ASN A 130 3.71 2.86 -18.68
C ASN A 130 5.16 3.30 -18.92
N LYS A 131 5.61 4.31 -18.17
CA LYS A 131 6.99 4.79 -18.22
C LYS A 131 7.97 3.69 -17.81
N LYS A 132 7.73 3.01 -16.67
CA LYS A 132 8.61 1.95 -16.15
C LYS A 132 8.67 0.73 -17.09
N ASN A 133 7.53 0.30 -17.62
CA ASN A 133 7.44 -0.77 -18.63
C ASN A 133 8.23 -0.43 -19.90
N SER A 134 8.20 0.82 -20.34
CA SER A 134 8.99 1.26 -21.50
C SER A 134 10.50 1.28 -21.24
N TYR A 135 10.94 1.58 -20.02
CA TYR A 135 12.36 1.57 -19.65
C TYR A 135 12.89 0.18 -19.31
N TYR A 136 12.04 -0.71 -18.79
CA TYR A 136 12.41 -2.04 -18.30
C TYR A 136 11.42 -3.11 -18.82
N PRO A 137 11.45 -3.41 -20.13
CA PRO A 137 10.48 -4.32 -20.76
C PRO A 137 10.55 -5.76 -20.26
N GLU A 138 11.67 -6.16 -19.65
CA GLU A 138 11.88 -7.49 -19.07
C GLU A 138 11.31 -7.65 -17.66
N ARG A 139 10.86 -6.55 -17.03
CA ARG A 139 10.34 -6.56 -15.66
C ARG A 139 8.82 -6.45 -15.66
N VAL A 140 8.21 -7.02 -14.63
CA VAL A 140 6.77 -6.83 -14.39
C VAL A 140 6.61 -5.90 -13.21
N PHE A 141 5.86 -4.81 -13.42
CA PHE A 141 5.51 -3.84 -12.39
C PHE A 141 4.03 -3.96 -12.06
N TYR A 142 3.71 -3.95 -10.78
CA TYR A 142 2.34 -3.80 -10.26
C TYR A 142 2.28 -2.62 -9.29
N VAL A 143 1.09 -2.06 -9.13
CA VAL A 143 0.84 -0.99 -8.16
C VAL A 143 -0.22 -1.43 -7.17
N LEU A 144 0.05 -1.21 -5.89
CA LEU A 144 -0.93 -1.25 -4.82
C LEU A 144 -1.35 0.18 -4.49
N CYS A 145 -2.64 0.46 -4.49
CA CYS A 145 -3.20 1.70 -3.97
C CYS A 145 -3.88 1.40 -2.63
N GLY A 146 -3.52 2.15 -1.60
CA GLY A 146 -4.21 2.06 -0.33
C GLY A 146 -4.56 3.44 0.24
N LYS A 147 -5.55 3.46 1.12
CA LYS A 147 -6.01 4.64 1.84
C LYS A 147 -5.37 4.64 3.22
N LEU A 148 -4.66 5.70 3.55
CA LEU A 148 -4.09 5.89 4.87
C LEU A 148 -5.22 6.03 5.88
N LEU A 149 -5.22 5.17 6.90
CA LEU A 149 -6.16 5.24 8.02
C LEU A 149 -5.52 5.86 9.25
N LYS A 150 -4.30 5.43 9.57
CA LYS A 150 -3.55 5.91 10.74
C LYS A 150 -2.08 6.03 10.43
N ASN A 151 -1.48 7.08 10.96
CA ASN A 151 -0.04 7.31 10.92
C ASN A 151 0.48 7.35 12.36
N TYR A 152 1.20 6.32 12.75
CA TYR A 152 1.81 6.21 14.07
C TYR A 152 3.28 6.60 14.00
N THR A 153 3.66 7.58 14.81
CA THR A 153 5.05 7.79 15.18
C THR A 153 5.48 6.63 16.10
N TRP A 154 6.28 5.70 15.58
CA TRP A 154 6.65 4.48 16.31
C TRP A 154 8.00 4.67 17.01
N HIS A 155 7.94 4.90 18.33
CA HIS A 155 9.08 5.19 19.20
C HIS A 155 9.03 4.34 20.46
#